data_AF-A0A9D7JTI1-F1
#
_entry.id   AF-A0A9D7JTI1-F1
#
_cell.length_a   1.000
_cell.length_b   1.000
_cell.length_c   1.000
_cell.angle_alpha   90.00
_cell.angle_beta   90.00
_cell.angle_gamma   90.00
#
_symmetry.space_group_name_H-M   'P 1'
#
loop_
_entity.id
_entity.type
_entity.pdbx_description
1 polymer ?
#
loop_
_entity_poly.entity_id
_entity_poly.type
_entity_poly.pdbx_seq_one_letter_code
_entity_poly.pdbx_strand_id
1 'polypeptide(L)' 'MIVMEDWVTIKNLKSKGKSIRGIAQLLNISRNTVRTVLRTEEAPGV' A
#
# COMPACT_ATOMS: atom_id res chain seq x y z
N MET A 1 -6.62 10.49 0.51
CA MET A 1 -5.86 10.37 1.77
C MET A 1 -5.75 8.90 2.08
N ILE A 2 -4.55 8.37 2.27
CA ILE A 2 -4.36 6.96 2.64
C ILE A 2 -4.40 6.92 4.16
N VAL A 3 -5.32 6.13 4.72
CA VAL A 3 -5.38 5.94 6.17
C VAL A 3 -4.30 4.96 6.62
N MET A 4 -3.90 5.03 7.90
CA MET A 4 -2.88 4.13 8.48
C MET A 4 -3.17 2.66 8.17
N GLU A 5 -4.44 2.25 8.20
CA GLU A 5 -4.88 0.88 7.91
C GLU A 5 -4.51 0.43 6.48
N ASP A 6 -4.71 1.28 5.48
CA ASP A 6 -4.32 1.01 4.10
C ASP A 6 -2.80 0.90 3.96
N TRP A 7 -2.05 1.77 4.64
CA TRP A 7 -0.57 1.75 4.59
C TRP A 7 -0.01 0.42 5.12
N VAL A 8 -0.48 -0.01 6.30
CA VAL A 8 -0.09 -1.28 6.93
C VAL A 8 -0.50 -2.45 6.04
N THR A 9 -1.72 -2.43 5.50
CA THR A 9 -2.23 -3.48 4.64
C THR A 9 -1.41 -3.62 3.36
N ILE A 10 -1.04 -2.52 2.70
CA ILE A 10 -0.20 -2.53 1.50
C ILE A 10 1.18 -3.12 1.80
N LYS A 11 1.85 -2.70 2.89
CA LYS A 11 3.16 -3.23 3.29
C LYS A 11 3.09 -4.74 3.59
N ASN A 12 2.08 -5.18 4.32
CA ASN A 12 1.85 -6.60 4.63
C ASN A 12 1.56 -7.46 3.40
N LEU A 13 0.76 -6.97 2.46
CA LEU A 13 0.49 -7.71 1.22
C LEU A 13 1.76 -7.81 0.36
N LYS A 14 2.59 -6.75 0.35
CA LYS A 14 3.86 -6.77 -0.36
C LYS A 14 4.87 -7.74 0.27
N SER A 15 4.96 -7.82 1.60
CA SER A 15 5.81 -8.80 2.29
C SER A 15 5.37 -10.25 2.05
N LYS A 16 4.07 -10.48 1.86
CA LYS A 16 3.50 -11.77 1.41
C LYS A 16 3.71 -12.06 -0.09
N GLY A 17 4.51 -11.27 -0.79
CA GLY A 17 4.86 -11.49 -2.20
C GLY A 17 3.80 -11.06 -3.22
N LYS A 18 2.73 -10.37 -2.81
CA LYS A 18 1.74 -9.86 -3.77
C LYS A 18 2.36 -8.80 -4.69
N SER A 19 1.95 -8.82 -5.95
CA SER A 19 2.36 -7.82 -6.93
C SER A 19 1.62 -6.49 -6.71
N ILE A 20 2.23 -5.37 -7.12
CA ILE A 20 1.60 -4.04 -7.04
C ILE A 20 0.23 -4.03 -7.74
N ARG A 21 0.11 -4.71 -8.88
CA ARG A 21 -1.17 -4.84 -9.60
C ARG A 21 -2.20 -5.58 -8.75
N GLY A 22 -1.82 -6.71 -8.14
CA GLY A 22 -2.73 -7.49 -7.30
C GLY A 22 -3.20 -6.71 -6.08
N ILE A 23 -2.29 -5.97 -5.42
CA ILE A 23 -2.63 -5.12 -4.26
C ILE A 23 -3.59 -4.01 -4.67
N ALA A 24 -3.33 -3.32 -5.78
CA ALA A 24 -4.19 -2.27 -6.30
C ALA A 24 -5.61 -2.77 -6.62
N GLN A 25 -5.74 -3.96 -7.20
CA GLN A 25 -7.03 -4.58 -7.49
C GLN A 25 -7.76 -5.01 -6.21
N LEU A 26 -7.05 -5.62 -5.26
CA LEU A 26 -7.62 -6.08 -3.98
C LEU A 26 -8.17 -4.93 -3.14
N LEU A 27 -7.46 -3.81 -3.08
CA LEU A 27 -7.82 -2.65 -2.27
C LEU A 27 -8.63 -1.59 -3.06
N ASN A 28 -8.91 -1.84 -4.34
CA ASN A 28 -9.58 -0.90 -5.24
C ASN A 28 -8.95 0.52 -5.24
N ILE A 29 -7.61 0.57 -5.29
CA ILE A 29 -6.84 1.82 -5.33
C ILE A 29 -5.92 1.88 -6.54
N SER A 30 -5.40 3.08 -6.84
CA SER A 30 -4.47 3.22 -7.95
C SER A 30 -3.14 2.50 -7.69
N ARG A 31 -2.52 1.96 -8.76
CA ARG A 31 -1.16 1.41 -8.68
C ARG A 31 -0.13 2.44 -8.21
N ASN A 32 -0.38 3.74 -8.46
CA ASN A 32 0.50 4.81 -8.03
C ASN A 32 0.41 5.02 -6.52
N THR A 33 -0.78 4.96 -5.95
CA THR A 33 -1.02 4.96 -4.50
C THR A 33 -0.21 3.86 -3.81
N VAL A 34 -0.26 2.64 -4.34
CA VAL A 34 0.53 1.51 -3.83
C VAL A 34 2.04 1.79 -3.93
N ARG A 35 2.52 2.30 -5.07
CA ARG A 35 3.95 2.65 -5.22
C ARG A 35 4.40 3.71 -4.22
N THR A 36 3.61 4.76 -4.02
CA THR A 36 3.91 5.83 -3.07
C THR A 36 4.04 5.25 -1.67
N VAL A 37 3.07 4.44 -1.22
CA VAL A 37 3.10 3.78 0.10
C VAL A 37 4.31 2.86 0.26
N LEU A 38 4.66 2.10 -0.77
CA LEU A 38 5.81 1.22 -0.69
C LEU A 38 7.13 1.99 -0.60
N ARG A 39 7.20 3.19 -1.21
CA ARG A 39 8.36 4.08 -1.18
C ARG A 39 8.47 4.89 0.11
N THR A 40 7.37 5.16 0.81
CA THR A 40 7.40 5.88 2.08
C THR A 40 7.82 4.94 3.20
N GLU A 41 8.81 5.39 3.99
CA GLU A 41 9.26 4.70 5.20
C GLU A 41 8.38 5.11 6.40
N GLU A 42 7.97 6.38 6.43
CA GLU A 42 7.06 6.91 7.43
C GLU A 42 5.61 6.57 7.14
N ALA A 43 4.90 6.23 8.20
CA ALA A 43 3.48 5.96 8.16
C ALA A 43 2.68 7.28 8.10
N PRO A 44 1.44 7.28 7.57
CA PRO A 44 0.62 8.49 7.56
C PRO A 44 0.28 8.91 9.00
N GLY A 45 0.63 10.14 9.39
CA GLY A 45 0.24 10.74 10.67
C GLY A 45 1.21 10.55 11.84
N VAL A 46 2.44 10.09 11.58
CA VAL A 46 3.59 10.29 12.48
C VAL A 46 4.31 11.60 12.17
#